data_AF-A0A382BJ70-F1
#
_entry.id   AF-A0A382BJ70-F1
#
_cell.length_a   1.000
_cell.length_b   1.000
_cell.length_c   1.000
_cell.angle_alpha   90.00
_cell.angle_beta   90.00
_cell.angle_gamma   90.00
#
_symmetry.space_group_name_H-M   'P 1'
#
loop_
_entity.id
_entity.type
_entity.pdbx_description
1 polymer ?
#
loop_
_entity_poly.entity_id
_entity_poly.type
_entity_poly.pdbx_seq_one_letter_code
_entity_poly.pdbx_strand_id
1 'polypeptide(L)'
;MIAFVIFVSISFRSAKKLIISALDRRTEEIKKRLQEAENIRNEAKEIVGVNIKKLETAKKEVATILSEANKEAEMQKKKALENLNNSMERNKDQLQDRIQKNEKEVIEKLKRIISTISISASESFLKNNIDEKLHNRLIENSLSELPKKIQ
;
A
#
# COMPACT_ATOMS: atom_id res chain seq x y z
N MET A 1 -74.78 -74.77 22.87
CA MET A 1 -73.84 -74.74 21.72
C MET A 1 -74.04 -73.54 20.78
N ILE A 2 -75.26 -73.17 20.38
CA ILE A 2 -75.51 -72.06 19.42
C ILE A 2 -74.92 -70.71 19.87
N ALA A 3 -75.07 -70.34 21.14
CA ALA A 3 -74.49 -69.10 21.69
C ALA A 3 -72.95 -69.07 21.61
N PHE A 4 -72.28 -70.22 21.78
CA PHE A 4 -70.81 -70.33 21.67
C PHE A 4 -70.33 -70.12 20.24
N VAL A 5 -71.04 -70.71 19.25
CA VAL A 5 -70.70 -70.56 17.83
C VAL A 5 -70.86 -69.11 17.36
N ILE A 6 -71.92 -68.43 17.81
CA ILE A 6 -72.16 -67.00 17.52
C ILE A 6 -71.06 -66.13 18.15
N PHE A 7 -70.72 -66.38 19.41
CA PHE A 7 -69.67 -65.65 20.13
C PHE A 7 -68.30 -65.79 19.46
N VAL A 8 -67.92 -67.01 19.07
CA VAL A 8 -66.66 -67.29 18.38
C VAL A 8 -66.64 -66.63 17.00
N SER A 9 -67.74 -66.66 16.26
CA SER A 9 -67.82 -66.03 14.92
C SER A 9 -67.63 -64.52 14.98
N ILE A 10 -68.24 -63.85 15.96
CA ILE A 10 -68.09 -62.40 16.17
C ILE A 10 -66.66 -62.07 16.62
N SER A 11 -66.13 -62.81 17.60
CA SER A 11 -64.77 -62.59 18.12
C SER A 11 -63.69 -62.80 17.06
N PHE A 12 -63.82 -63.84 16.23
CA PHE A 12 -62.86 -64.13 15.17
C PHE A 12 -62.82 -63.02 14.10
N ARG A 13 -63.99 -62.49 13.72
CA ARG A 13 -64.07 -61.39 12.76
C ARG A 13 -63.41 -60.10 13.29
N SER A 14 -63.64 -59.77 14.56
CA SER A 14 -63.03 -58.61 15.21
C SER A 14 -61.52 -58.76 15.39
N ALA A 15 -61.07 -59.93 15.85
CA ALA A 15 -59.64 -60.25 16.01
C ALA A 15 -58.90 -60.20 14.67
N LYS A 16 -59.46 -60.81 13.62
CA LYS A 16 -58.88 -60.77 12.27
C LYS A 16 -58.76 -59.33 11.74
N LYS A 17 -59.78 -58.49 11.94
CA LYS A 17 -59.76 -57.08 11.53
C LYS A 17 -58.67 -56.29 12.25
N LEU A 18 -58.50 -56.49 13.56
CA LEU A 18 -57.44 -55.83 14.35
C LEU A 18 -56.04 -56.26 13.90
N ILE A 19 -55.82 -57.55 13.66
CA ILE A 19 -54.51 -58.08 13.23
C ILE A 19 -54.13 -57.53 11.86
N ILE A 20 -55.05 -57.56 10.90
CA ILE A 20 -54.80 -57.02 9.54
C ILE A 20 -54.50 -55.52 9.63
N SER A 21 -55.31 -54.75 10.36
CA SER A 21 -55.09 -53.31 10.51
C SER A 21 -53.75 -52.97 11.19
N ALA A 22 -53.31 -53.77 12.16
CA ALA A 22 -52.00 -53.59 12.80
C ALA A 22 -50.84 -53.89 11.83
N LEU A 23 -50.99 -54.90 10.98
CA LEU A 23 -49.99 -55.25 9.97
C LEU A 23 -49.92 -54.20 8.86
N ASP A 24 -51.06 -53.68 8.41
CA ASP A 24 -51.14 -52.59 7.44
C ASP A 24 -50.47 -51.33 7.99
N ARG A 25 -50.78 -50.95 9.23
CA ARG A 25 -50.14 -49.81 9.89
C ARG A 25 -48.63 -49.96 9.98
N ARG A 26 -48.14 -51.15 10.36
CA ARG A 26 -46.71 -51.43 10.43
C ARG A 26 -46.04 -51.37 9.05
N THR A 27 -46.72 -51.85 8.02
CA THR A 27 -46.24 -51.80 6.63
C THR A 27 -46.12 -50.36 6.15
N GLU A 28 -47.13 -49.52 6.40
CA GLU A 28 -47.10 -48.09 6.08
C GLU A 28 -46.03 -47.35 6.87
N GLU A 29 -45.84 -47.65 8.16
CA GLU A 29 -44.76 -47.06 8.97
C GLU A 29 -43.36 -47.43 8.41
N ILE A 30 -43.15 -48.70 8.00
CA ILE A 30 -41.89 -49.12 7.40
C ILE A 30 -41.67 -48.44 6.04
N LYS A 31 -42.70 -48.38 5.20
CA LYS A 31 -42.65 -47.73 3.90
C LYS A 31 -42.32 -46.24 4.04
N LYS A 32 -42.95 -45.56 4.99
CA LYS A 32 -42.67 -44.15 5.30
C LYS A 32 -41.22 -43.95 5.76
N ARG A 33 -40.72 -44.78 6.68
CA ARG A 33 -39.32 -44.73 7.13
C ARG A 33 -38.32 -44.99 6.00
N LEU A 34 -38.64 -45.92 5.09
CA LEU A 34 -37.79 -46.21 3.94
C LEU A 34 -37.73 -45.02 2.96
N GLN A 35 -38.89 -44.39 2.68
CA GLN A 35 -38.96 -43.18 1.86
C GLN A 35 -38.20 -42.01 2.51
N GLU A 36 -38.35 -41.79 3.81
CA GLU A 36 -37.59 -40.78 4.55
C GLU A 36 -36.08 -41.05 4.48
N ALA A 37 -35.65 -42.30 4.66
CA ALA A 37 -34.23 -42.67 4.56
C ALA A 37 -33.68 -42.47 3.15
N GLU A 38 -34.47 -42.78 2.11
CA GLU A 38 -34.07 -42.53 0.72
C GLU A 38 -33.97 -41.04 0.41
N ASN A 39 -34.92 -40.24 0.88
CA ASN A 39 -34.89 -38.78 0.75
C ASN A 39 -33.65 -38.18 1.42
N ILE A 40 -33.39 -38.55 2.68
CA ILE A 40 -32.19 -38.09 3.42
C ILE A 40 -30.90 -38.48 2.67
N ARG A 41 -30.85 -39.69 2.11
CA ARG A 41 -29.69 -40.13 1.32
C ARG A 41 -29.52 -39.28 0.06
N ASN A 42 -30.61 -38.94 -0.62
CA ASN A 42 -30.57 -38.13 -1.84
C ASN A 42 -30.17 -36.69 -1.52
N GLU A 43 -30.72 -36.09 -0.47
CA GLU A 43 -30.33 -34.77 0.03
C GLU A 43 -28.85 -34.74 0.42
N ALA A 44 -28.35 -35.76 1.13
CA ALA A 44 -26.95 -35.85 1.49
C ALA A 44 -26.03 -35.88 0.25
N LYS A 45 -26.42 -36.65 -0.79
CA LYS A 45 -25.68 -36.70 -2.06
C LYS A 45 -25.69 -35.35 -2.78
N GLU A 46 -26.83 -34.66 -2.78
CA GLU A 46 -26.96 -33.34 -3.37
C GLU A 46 -26.06 -32.32 -2.66
N ILE A 47 -26.09 -32.28 -1.33
CA ILE A 47 -25.25 -31.40 -0.51
C ILE A 47 -23.76 -31.64 -0.79
N VAL A 48 -23.33 -32.90 -0.86
CA VAL A 48 -21.95 -33.25 -1.20
C VAL A 48 -21.59 -32.74 -2.60
N GLY A 49 -22.47 -32.94 -3.59
CA GLY A 49 -22.25 -32.45 -4.96
C GLY A 49 -22.13 -30.93 -5.03
N VAL A 50 -23.00 -30.21 -4.31
CA VAL A 50 -22.95 -28.74 -4.21
C VAL A 50 -21.67 -28.28 -3.54
N ASN A 51 -21.25 -28.94 -2.45
CA ASN A 51 -20.02 -28.57 -1.74
C ASN A 51 -18.76 -28.81 -2.57
N ILE A 52 -18.69 -29.90 -3.34
CA ILE A 52 -17.57 -30.15 -4.27
C ILE A 52 -17.49 -29.03 -5.31
N LYS A 53 -18.63 -28.67 -5.94
CA LYS A 53 -18.67 -27.56 -6.89
C LYS A 53 -18.26 -26.23 -6.26
N LYS A 54 -18.75 -25.94 -5.05
CA LYS A 54 -18.36 -24.73 -4.29
C LYS A 54 -16.86 -24.71 -4.00
N LEU A 55 -16.27 -25.84 -3.61
CA LEU A 55 -14.83 -25.96 -3.35
C LEU A 55 -14.02 -25.73 -4.63
N GLU A 56 -14.45 -26.26 -5.77
CA GLU A 56 -13.78 -26.01 -7.05
C GLU A 56 -13.84 -24.54 -7.46
N THR A 57 -15.01 -23.90 -7.33
CA THR A 57 -15.17 -22.47 -7.61
C THR A 57 -14.31 -21.63 -6.67
N ALA A 58 -14.32 -21.92 -5.36
CA ALA A 58 -13.49 -21.22 -4.39
C ALA A 58 -11.99 -21.36 -4.69
N LYS A 59 -11.52 -22.55 -5.10
CA LYS A 59 -10.14 -22.75 -5.52
C LYS A 59 -9.77 -21.89 -6.74
N LYS A 60 -10.66 -21.81 -7.73
CA LYS A 60 -10.46 -20.94 -8.91
C LYS A 60 -10.41 -19.47 -8.53
N GLU A 61 -11.32 -19.04 -7.66
CA GLU A 61 -11.37 -17.67 -7.16
C GLU A 61 -10.09 -17.30 -6.40
N VAL A 62 -9.62 -18.17 -5.50
CA VAL A 62 -8.35 -17.99 -4.80
C VAL A 62 -7.17 -17.91 -5.78
N ALA A 63 -7.13 -18.76 -6.82
CA ALA A 63 -6.09 -18.70 -7.83
C ALA A 63 -6.11 -17.37 -8.60
N THR A 64 -7.29 -16.86 -8.93
CA THR A 64 -7.46 -15.54 -9.56
C THR A 64 -6.98 -14.43 -8.62
N ILE A 65 -7.41 -14.43 -7.36
CA ILE A 65 -6.99 -13.44 -6.36
C ILE A 65 -5.46 -13.42 -6.22
N LEU A 66 -4.83 -14.60 -6.12
CA LEU A 66 -3.37 -14.69 -6.02
C LEU A 66 -2.67 -14.18 -7.28
N SER A 67 -3.22 -14.48 -8.47
CA SER A 67 -2.67 -13.98 -9.73
C SER A 67 -2.78 -12.45 -9.83
N GLU A 68 -3.92 -11.88 -9.45
CA GLU A 68 -4.16 -10.44 -9.45
C GLU A 68 -3.27 -9.73 -8.42
N ALA A 69 -3.17 -10.27 -7.21
CA ALA A 69 -2.31 -9.73 -6.16
C ALA A 69 -0.84 -9.73 -6.57
N ASN A 70 -0.35 -10.79 -7.22
CA ASN A 70 1.02 -10.83 -7.74
C ASN A 70 1.25 -9.78 -8.83
N LYS A 71 0.31 -9.66 -9.79
CA LYS A 71 0.39 -8.66 -10.86
C LYS A 71 0.36 -7.23 -10.30
N GLU A 72 -0.48 -6.97 -9.31
CA GLU A 72 -0.54 -5.68 -8.63
C GLU A 72 0.76 -5.41 -7.86
N ALA A 73 1.29 -6.39 -7.12
CA ALA A 73 2.54 -6.25 -6.41
C ALA A 73 3.72 -5.93 -7.35
N GLU A 74 3.81 -6.59 -8.51
CA GLU A 74 4.82 -6.28 -9.53
C GLU A 74 4.65 -4.87 -10.10
N MET A 75 3.42 -4.46 -10.39
CA MET A 75 3.13 -3.12 -10.88
C MET A 75 3.49 -2.04 -9.85
N GLN A 76 3.13 -2.25 -8.59
CA GLN A 76 3.48 -1.34 -7.49
C GLN A 76 4.99 -1.28 -7.28
N LYS A 77 5.68 -2.42 -7.34
CA LYS A 77 7.15 -2.47 -7.27
C LYS A 77 7.78 -1.67 -8.41
N LYS A 78 7.31 -1.84 -9.65
CA LYS A 78 7.81 -1.09 -10.81
C LYS A 78 7.59 0.42 -10.62
N LYS A 79 6.38 0.82 -10.21
CA LYS A 79 6.04 2.23 -9.95
C LYS A 79 6.87 2.82 -8.81
N ALA A 80 7.11 2.06 -7.75
CA ALA A 80 7.96 2.48 -6.63
C ALA A 80 9.41 2.69 -7.07
N LEU A 81 9.96 1.79 -7.88
CA LEU A 81 11.30 1.93 -8.44
C LEU A 81 11.42 3.14 -9.38
N GLU A 82 10.43 3.36 -10.23
CA GLU A 82 10.38 4.54 -11.11
C GLU A 82 10.31 5.84 -10.30
N ASN A 83 9.44 5.91 -9.30
CA ASN A 83 9.34 7.06 -8.40
C ASN A 83 10.63 7.30 -7.60
N LEU A 84 11.30 6.22 -7.17
CA LEU A 84 12.57 6.31 -6.47
C LEU A 84 13.64 6.88 -7.39
N ASN A 85 13.80 6.35 -8.61
CA ASN A 85 14.76 6.85 -9.59
C ASN A 85 14.51 8.34 -9.90
N ASN A 86 13.26 8.72 -10.17
CA ASN A 86 12.89 10.12 -10.41
C ASN A 86 13.20 11.03 -9.20
N SER A 87 13.06 10.51 -7.99
CA SER A 87 13.39 11.27 -6.77
C SER A 87 14.89 11.35 -6.53
N MET A 88 15.65 10.31 -6.84
CA MET A 88 17.11 10.33 -6.79
C MET A 88 17.69 11.32 -7.81
N GLU A 89 17.16 11.36 -9.02
CA GLU A 89 17.57 12.30 -10.06
C GLU A 89 17.29 13.75 -9.63
N ARG A 90 16.06 14.04 -9.17
CA ARG A 90 15.73 15.37 -8.62
C ARG A 90 16.62 15.76 -7.44
N ASN A 91 16.92 14.83 -6.53
CA ASN A 91 17.81 15.09 -5.41
C ASN A 91 19.24 15.37 -5.87
N LYS A 92 19.73 14.66 -6.89
CA LYS A 92 21.03 14.89 -7.49
C LYS A 92 21.12 16.29 -8.09
N ASP A 93 20.12 16.69 -8.87
CA ASP A 93 20.07 18.03 -9.47
C ASP A 93 20.04 19.12 -8.39
N GLN A 94 19.20 18.96 -7.36
CA GLN A 94 19.14 19.90 -6.24
C GLN A 94 20.47 19.99 -5.47
N LEU A 95 21.18 18.88 -5.29
CA LEU A 95 22.49 18.89 -4.65
C LEU A 95 23.54 19.56 -5.54
N GLN A 96 23.53 19.33 -6.85
CA GLN A 96 24.40 20.03 -7.80
C GLN A 96 24.17 21.54 -7.79
N ASP A 97 22.91 21.97 -7.80
CA ASP A 97 22.54 23.40 -7.71
C ASP A 97 23.01 24.03 -6.39
N ARG A 98 22.88 23.30 -5.27
CA ARG A 98 23.40 23.75 -3.97
C ARG A 98 24.92 23.86 -3.97
N ILE A 99 25.63 22.90 -4.58
CA ILE A 99 27.09 22.96 -4.71
C ILE A 99 27.50 24.19 -5.51
N GLN A 100 26.92 24.41 -6.70
CA GLN A 100 27.24 25.58 -7.52
C GLN A 100 26.93 26.91 -6.80
N LYS A 101 25.82 26.97 -6.07
CA LYS A 101 25.47 28.15 -5.27
C LYS A 101 26.50 28.40 -4.17
N ASN A 102 26.89 27.35 -3.44
CA ASN A 102 27.90 27.44 -2.40
C ASN A 102 29.27 27.83 -2.96
N GLU A 103 29.68 27.28 -4.10
CA GLU A 103 30.92 27.67 -4.78
C GLU A 103 30.94 29.16 -5.13
N LYS A 104 29.85 29.67 -5.72
CA LYS A 104 29.71 31.11 -6.00
C LYS A 104 29.81 31.95 -4.73
N GLU A 105 29.12 31.53 -3.66
CA GLU A 105 29.17 32.24 -2.38
C GLU A 105 30.59 32.25 -1.77
N VAL A 106 31.30 31.13 -1.84
CA VAL A 106 32.68 30.99 -1.37
C VAL A 106 33.62 31.87 -2.18
N ILE A 107 33.49 31.91 -3.52
CA ILE A 107 34.28 32.77 -4.38
C ILE A 107 34.07 34.24 -4.02
N GLU A 108 32.82 34.67 -3.84
CA GLU A 108 32.51 36.06 -3.45
C GLU A 108 33.06 36.39 -2.06
N LYS A 109 32.99 35.47 -1.09
CA LYS A 109 33.65 35.64 0.22
C LYS A 109 35.17 35.77 0.08
N LEU A 110 35.80 34.95 -0.75
CA LEU A 110 37.25 34.98 -0.97
C LEU A 110 37.68 36.31 -1.58
N LYS A 111 36.96 36.82 -2.59
CA LYS A 111 37.21 38.14 -3.18
C LYS A 111 37.14 39.25 -2.13
N ARG A 112 36.14 39.23 -1.25
CA ARG A 112 36.01 40.23 -0.16
C ARG A 112 37.21 40.17 0.78
N ILE A 113 37.62 38.97 1.21
CA ILE A 113 38.80 38.79 2.08
C ILE A 113 40.05 39.34 1.40
N ILE A 114 40.28 39.01 0.13
CA ILE A 114 41.43 39.50 -0.64
C ILE A 114 41.41 41.04 -0.74
N SER A 115 40.26 41.64 -1.07
CA SER A 115 40.12 43.10 -1.13
C SER A 115 40.45 43.77 0.20
N THR A 116 39.98 43.21 1.32
CA THR A 116 40.30 43.72 2.66
C THR A 116 41.79 43.62 2.95
N ILE A 117 42.43 42.47 2.65
CA ILE A 117 43.87 42.29 2.85
C ILE A 117 44.66 43.28 2.00
N SER A 118 44.30 43.47 0.72
CA SER A 118 44.96 44.42 -0.17
C SER A 118 44.84 45.87 0.31
N ILE A 119 43.68 46.26 0.84
CA ILE A 119 43.47 47.59 1.43
C ILE A 119 44.36 47.76 2.66
N SER A 120 44.34 46.80 3.59
CA SER A 120 45.17 46.86 4.81
C SER A 120 46.68 46.83 4.51
N ALA A 121 47.11 46.08 3.50
CA ALA A 121 48.49 46.06 3.04
C ALA A 121 48.88 47.40 2.40
N SER A 122 48.00 48.00 1.59
CA SER A 122 48.21 49.32 0.98
C SER A 122 48.28 50.42 2.05
N GLU A 123 47.40 50.37 3.05
CA GLU A 123 47.43 51.28 4.21
C GLU A 123 48.75 51.17 4.98
N SER A 124 49.19 49.94 5.28
CA SER A 124 50.47 49.69 5.95
C SER A 124 51.67 50.15 5.11
N PHE A 125 51.65 49.91 3.80
CA PHE A 125 52.69 50.37 2.87
C PHE A 125 52.77 51.90 2.82
N LEU A 126 51.62 52.58 2.69
CA LEU A 126 51.54 54.04 2.69
C LEU A 126 52.02 54.63 4.02
N LYS A 127 51.63 54.05 5.15
CA LYS A 127 52.06 54.49 6.48
C LYS A 127 53.58 54.39 6.67
N ASN A 128 54.21 53.37 6.09
CA ASN A 128 55.66 53.15 6.19
C ASN A 128 56.48 53.92 5.14
N ASN A 129 55.88 54.37 4.04
CA ASN A 129 56.57 55.06 2.92
C ASN A 129 56.18 56.54 2.78
N ILE A 130 55.36 57.10 3.68
CA ILE A 130 55.14 58.54 3.75
C ILE A 130 56.40 59.22 4.26
N ASP A 131 57.14 59.80 3.31
CA ASP A 131 58.21 60.79 3.49
C ASP A 131 57.59 62.20 3.44
N GLU A 132 58.16 63.17 4.16
CA GLU A 132 57.80 64.59 4.18
C GLU A 132 57.65 65.20 2.77
N LYS A 133 58.48 64.77 1.80
CA LYS A 133 58.37 65.13 0.36
C LYS A 133 57.15 64.52 -0.33
N LEU A 134 56.74 63.31 0.03
CA LEU A 134 55.53 62.69 -0.52
C LEU A 134 54.28 63.36 0.05
N HIS A 135 54.32 63.73 1.34
CA HIS A 135 53.25 64.46 2.01
C HIS A 135 53.02 65.85 1.39
N ASN A 136 54.08 66.64 1.20
CA ASN A 136 53.96 67.95 0.55
C ASN A 136 53.46 67.86 -0.90
N ARG A 137 53.90 66.84 -1.66
CA ARG A 137 53.39 66.59 -3.02
C ARG A 137 51.92 66.17 -3.04
N LEU A 138 51.45 65.40 -2.07
CA LEU A 138 50.02 65.04 -1.94
C LEU A 138 49.16 66.27 -1.60
N ILE A 139 49.66 67.19 -0.78
CA ILE A 139 48.99 68.46 -0.46
C ILE A 139 48.91 69.36 -1.70
N GLU A 140 50.03 69.57 -2.42
CA GLU A 140 50.02 70.34 -3.67
C GLU A 140 49.10 69.73 -4.74
N ASN A 141 49.13 68.41 -4.93
CA ASN A 141 48.25 67.74 -5.89
C ASN A 141 46.78 67.88 -5.50
N SER A 142 46.43 67.70 -4.21
CA SER A 142 45.05 67.89 -3.72
C SER A 142 44.57 69.33 -3.87
N LEU A 143 45.45 70.31 -3.63
CA LEU A 143 45.18 71.73 -3.85
C LEU A 143 45.02 72.06 -5.34
N SER A 144 45.73 71.36 -6.23
CA SER A 144 45.62 71.54 -7.69
C SER A 144 44.38 70.87 -8.31
N GLU A 145 43.83 69.83 -7.67
CA GLU A 145 42.60 69.16 -8.13
C GLU A 145 41.31 69.86 -7.67
N LEU A 146 41.33 70.60 -6.55
CA LEU A 146 40.21 71.41 -6.08
C LEU A 146 39.63 72.38 -7.14
N PRO A 147 40.43 73.17 -7.89
CA PRO A 147 39.90 74.04 -8.93
C PRO A 147 39.36 73.29 -10.16
N LYS A 148 39.70 72.02 -10.38
CA LYS A 148 39.19 71.21 -11.51
C LYS A 148 37.84 70.55 -11.25
N LYS A 149 37.37 70.51 -10.00
CA LYS A 149 36.10 69.87 -9.62
C LYS A 149 34.99 70.88 -9.28
N ILE A 150 35.28 72.18 -9.39
CA ILE A 150 34.34 73.30 -9.14
C ILE A 150 34.05 74.08 -10.45
N GLN A 151 34.23 73.44 -11.62
CA GLN A 151 33.66 73.88 -12.90
C GLN A 151 32.68 72.83 -13.41
#